data_AF-A0A6A5GEH1-F1
#
_entry.id   AF-A0A6A5GEH1-F1
#
_cell.length_a   1.000
_cell.length_b   1.000
_cell.length_c   1.000
_cell.angle_alpha   90.00
_cell.angle_beta   90.00
_cell.angle_gamma   90.00
#
_symmetry.space_group_name_H-M   'P 1'
#
loop_
_entity.id
_entity.type
_entity.pdbx_description
1 polymer ?
#
loop_
_entity_poly.entity_id
_entity_poly.type
_entity_poly.pdbx_seq_one_letter_code
_entity_poly.pdbx_strand_id
1 'polypeptide(L)'
;MCLTCLIFIICSNYIHADNESFQATCDQQCIFNEISVNTETLKLFPINCSTVCGYLQLSSDSNVTEDQLTTVFKNMKKFYGLVEIVSTPSNELFVFKNNHENLTSNPSVCLRIKQSLNTTAWHIPMIDGKSCEEIEEVAAEKDSSGEGNGRFIAQMLALFLFYYAPKVI
;
A
#
# COMPACT_ATOMS: atom_id res chain seq x y z
N MET A 1 23.05 -6.16 30.21
CA MET A 1 22.26 -6.46 28.99
C MET A 1 22.52 -7.90 28.62
N CYS A 2 21.50 -8.77 28.68
CA CYS A 2 21.63 -10.21 28.44
C CYS A 2 21.11 -10.58 27.04
N LEU A 3 21.81 -11.49 26.35
CA LEU A 3 21.51 -11.96 25.01
C LEU A 3 20.13 -12.65 24.91
N THR A 4 19.58 -13.11 26.03
CA THR A 4 18.21 -13.66 26.11
C THR A 4 17.13 -12.58 26.00
N CYS A 5 17.43 -11.32 26.30
CA CYS A 5 16.48 -10.20 26.11
C CYS A 5 16.35 -9.80 24.64
N LEU A 6 17.36 -10.04 23.80
CA LEU A 6 17.33 -9.68 22.38
C LEU A 6 16.41 -10.61 21.58
N ILE A 7 16.33 -11.91 21.93
CA ILE A 7 15.47 -12.88 21.24
C ILE A 7 13.98 -12.59 21.46
N PHE A 8 13.60 -12.06 22.63
CA PHE A 8 12.21 -11.63 22.88
C PHE A 8 11.78 -10.46 21.98
N ILE A 9 12.70 -9.55 21.61
CA ILE A 9 12.37 -8.40 20.75
C ILE A 9 12.10 -8.84 19.30
N ILE A 10 12.71 -9.93 18.83
CA ILE A 10 12.56 -10.40 17.45
C ILE A 10 11.28 -11.22 17.27
N CYS A 11 10.87 -12.00 18.29
CA CYS A 11 9.65 -12.81 18.24
C CYS A 11 8.35 -12.04 18.58
N SER A 12 8.42 -10.84 19.15
CA SER A 12 7.24 -9.98 19.39
C SER A 12 6.78 -9.18 18.16
N ASN A 13 7.51 -9.24 17.03
CA ASN A 13 7.06 -8.64 15.77
C ASN A 13 6.16 -9.57 14.92
N TYR A 14 5.75 -10.72 15.47
CA TYR A 14 4.55 -11.41 14.99
C TYR A 14 3.34 -10.63 15.51
N ILE A 15 3.02 -9.51 14.86
CA ILE A 15 1.90 -8.64 15.24
C ILE A 15 0.60 -9.45 15.12
N HIS A 16 0.16 -9.99 16.25
CA HIS A 16 -1.26 -10.14 16.52
C HIS A 16 -1.77 -8.71 16.65
N ALA A 17 -2.62 -8.29 15.71
CA ALA A 17 -3.29 -7.00 15.80
C ALA A 17 -4.32 -7.09 16.94
N ASP A 18 -3.84 -6.94 18.17
CA ASP A 18 -4.68 -6.95 19.35
C ASP A 18 -5.59 -5.72 19.28
N ASN A 19 -6.89 -5.98 19.29
CA ASN A 19 -8.00 -5.01 19.21
C ASN A 19 -7.88 -3.84 20.21
N GLU A 20 -7.06 -4.00 21.25
CA GLU A 20 -6.80 -3.01 22.30
C GLU A 20 -5.95 -1.80 21.84
N SER A 21 -5.11 -1.94 20.80
CA SER A 21 -4.29 -0.82 20.31
C SER A 21 -5.00 0.13 19.34
N PHE A 22 -6.09 -0.33 18.69
CA PHE A 22 -6.90 0.50 17.81
C PHE A 22 -7.66 1.60 18.58
N GLN A 23 -8.14 1.27 19.77
CA GLN A 23 -9.02 2.13 20.56
C GLN A 23 -8.29 3.26 21.30
N ALA A 24 -7.00 3.10 21.60
CA ALA A 24 -6.19 4.13 22.28
C ALA A 24 -5.87 5.34 21.37
N THR A 25 -6.05 5.22 20.05
CA THR A 25 -5.64 6.24 19.07
C THR A 25 -6.81 7.10 18.58
N CYS A 26 -8.06 6.71 18.82
CA CYS A 26 -9.23 7.37 18.23
C CYS A 26 -10.16 8.02 19.27
N ASP A 27 -10.56 9.26 18.96
CA ASP A 27 -11.65 9.93 19.65
C ASP A 27 -12.95 9.15 19.47
N GLN A 28 -13.71 8.97 20.55
CA GLN A 28 -14.94 8.17 20.54
C GLN A 28 -15.97 8.64 19.51
N GLN A 29 -16.06 9.96 19.26
CA GLN A 29 -16.94 10.55 18.24
C GLN A 29 -16.49 10.32 16.79
N CYS A 30 -15.27 9.83 16.60
CA CYS A 30 -14.67 9.57 15.30
C CYS A 30 -14.60 8.08 14.97
N ILE A 31 -15.32 7.26 15.73
CA ILE A 31 -15.48 5.83 15.47
C ILE A 31 -16.74 5.62 14.65
N PHE A 32 -16.59 5.05 13.47
CA PHE A 32 -17.68 4.56 12.65
C PHE A 32 -17.98 3.11 13.03
N ASN A 33 -19.13 2.89 13.67
CA ASN A 33 -19.49 1.58 14.25
C ASN A 33 -20.22 0.66 13.27
N GLU A 34 -20.63 1.17 12.11
CA GLU A 34 -21.29 0.36 11.09
C GLU A 34 -20.25 -0.38 10.25
N ILE A 35 -20.52 -1.66 9.97
CA ILE A 35 -19.64 -2.50 9.15
C ILE A 35 -19.96 -2.31 7.66
N SER A 36 -21.23 -2.44 7.27
CA SER A 36 -21.63 -2.34 5.87
C SER A 36 -21.75 -0.89 5.45
N VAL A 37 -21.07 -0.51 4.37
CA VAL A 37 -21.18 0.82 3.77
C VAL A 37 -22.32 0.82 2.75
N ASN A 38 -23.38 1.55 3.06
CA ASN A 38 -24.54 1.77 2.20
C ASN A 38 -25.10 3.20 2.41
N THR A 39 -26.13 3.60 1.66
CA THR A 39 -26.67 4.97 1.77
C THR A 39 -27.24 5.31 3.15
N GLU A 40 -27.69 4.32 3.91
CA GLU A 40 -28.22 4.53 5.26
C GLU A 40 -27.10 4.67 6.29
N THR A 41 -26.10 3.79 6.25
CA THR A 41 -24.98 3.80 7.20
C THR A 41 -24.04 4.98 6.96
N LEU A 42 -23.88 5.45 5.72
CA LEU A 42 -23.08 6.65 5.44
C LEU A 42 -23.58 7.92 6.12
N LYS A 43 -24.88 8.00 6.44
CA LYS A 43 -25.45 9.14 7.20
C LYS A 43 -24.89 9.20 8.63
N LEU A 44 -24.38 8.09 9.13
CA LEU A 44 -23.79 7.95 10.47
C LEU A 44 -22.27 8.17 10.47
N PHE A 45 -21.66 8.42 9.30
CA PHE A 45 -20.23 8.61 9.19
C PHE A 45 -19.78 9.90 9.90
N PRO A 46 -18.67 9.89 10.67
CA PRO A 46 -18.22 11.04 11.44
C PRO A 46 -17.53 12.10 10.55
N ILE A 47 -18.33 12.87 9.81
CA ILE A 47 -17.86 13.83 8.79
C ILE A 47 -16.97 14.98 9.32
N ASN A 48 -16.97 15.24 10.62
CA ASN A 48 -16.18 16.33 11.21
C ASN A 48 -14.78 15.87 11.68
N CYS A 49 -14.44 14.61 11.44
CA CYS A 49 -13.19 14.01 11.91
C CYS A 49 -12.12 13.97 10.81
N SER A 50 -10.91 14.41 11.16
CA SER A 50 -9.73 14.25 10.29
C SER A 50 -9.11 12.85 10.38
N THR A 51 -9.35 12.15 11.49
CA THR A 51 -8.93 10.78 11.73
C THR A 51 -10.17 9.99 12.09
N VAL A 52 -10.47 8.91 11.36
CA VAL A 52 -11.64 8.05 11.59
C VAL A 52 -11.18 6.64 11.89
N CYS A 53 -11.82 5.98 12.86
CA CYS A 53 -11.63 4.57 13.12
C CYS A 53 -12.87 3.76 12.71
N GLY A 54 -12.68 2.51 12.29
CA GLY A 54 -13.81 1.62 12.06
C GLY A 54 -13.47 0.38 11.26
N TYR A 55 -14.49 -0.39 10.92
CA TYR A 55 -14.38 -1.49 9.97
C TYR A 55 -15.31 -1.16 8.80
N LEU A 56 -14.77 -0.97 7.61
CA LEU A 56 -15.57 -0.64 6.43
C LEU A 56 -15.66 -1.85 5.52
N GLN A 57 -16.86 -2.32 5.25
CA GLN A 57 -17.15 -3.32 4.25
C GLN A 57 -17.89 -2.67 3.08
N LEU A 58 -17.24 -2.58 1.93
CA LEU A 58 -17.82 -2.16 0.67
C LEU A 58 -18.16 -3.41 -0.14
N SER A 59 -19.46 -3.69 -0.31
CA SER A 59 -19.91 -4.83 -1.09
C SER A 59 -20.33 -4.40 -2.50
N SER A 60 -20.23 -5.29 -3.48
CA SER A 60 -20.65 -5.01 -4.87
C SER A 60 -22.17 -4.76 -5.01
N ASP A 61 -22.96 -5.15 -4.01
CA ASP A 61 -24.39 -4.84 -3.90
C ASP A 61 -24.67 -3.52 -3.15
N SER A 62 -23.64 -2.78 -2.74
CA SER A 62 -23.81 -1.48 -2.10
C SER A 62 -24.49 -0.49 -3.04
N ASN A 63 -25.47 0.25 -2.50
CA ASN A 63 -26.25 1.24 -3.24
C ASN A 63 -25.62 2.64 -3.25
N VAL A 64 -24.30 2.72 -3.04
CA VAL A 64 -23.56 3.96 -2.85
C VAL A 64 -22.76 4.33 -4.09
N THR A 65 -22.75 5.62 -4.45
CA THR A 65 -21.94 6.15 -5.57
C THR A 65 -20.57 6.68 -5.13
N GLU A 66 -19.64 6.78 -6.07
CA GLU A 66 -18.31 7.39 -5.85
C GLU A 66 -18.42 8.82 -5.29
N ASP A 67 -19.35 9.62 -5.82
CA ASP A 67 -19.60 10.99 -5.36
C ASP A 67 -20.09 11.04 -3.90
N GLN A 68 -20.92 10.08 -3.48
CA GLN A 68 -21.38 9.98 -2.10
C GLN A 68 -20.22 9.66 -1.16
N LEU A 69 -19.36 8.68 -1.52
CA LEU A 69 -18.17 8.34 -0.75
C LEU A 69 -17.21 9.52 -0.65
N THR A 70 -16.92 10.17 -1.78
CA THR A 70 -16.01 11.31 -1.83
C THR A 70 -16.52 12.46 -0.97
N THR A 71 -17.83 12.74 -1.01
CA THR A 71 -18.45 13.79 -0.20
C THR A 71 -18.37 13.49 1.29
N VAL A 72 -18.65 12.24 1.69
CA VAL A 72 -18.67 11.83 3.10
C VAL A 72 -17.25 11.76 3.68
N PHE A 73 -16.29 11.26 2.90
CA PHE A 73 -14.90 11.07 3.33
C PHE A 73 -14.02 12.32 3.17
N LYS A 74 -14.52 13.42 2.59
CA LYS A 74 -13.72 14.61 2.22
C LYS A 74 -12.84 15.20 3.33
N ASN A 75 -13.28 15.09 4.59
CA ASN A 75 -12.56 15.64 5.74
C ASN A 75 -11.60 14.61 6.38
N MET A 76 -11.81 13.33 6.09
CA MET A 76 -10.98 12.23 6.58
C MET A 76 -9.62 12.25 5.88
N LYS A 77 -8.56 12.29 6.68
CA LYS A 77 -7.16 12.23 6.20
C LYS A 77 -6.48 10.93 6.60
N LYS A 78 -6.94 10.31 7.68
CA LYS A 78 -6.43 9.06 8.21
C LYS A 78 -7.60 8.15 8.56
N PHE A 79 -7.49 6.90 8.14
CA PHE A 79 -8.39 5.84 8.55
C PHE A 79 -7.59 4.79 9.32
N TYR A 80 -8.06 4.42 10.51
CA TYR A 80 -7.50 3.35 11.32
C TYR A 80 -8.53 2.22 11.43
N GLY A 81 -8.25 1.11 10.75
CA GLY A 81 -9.05 -0.09 10.87
C GLY A 81 -8.88 -0.99 9.66
N LEU A 82 -9.90 -1.79 9.37
CA LEU A 82 -9.93 -2.62 8.18
C LEU A 82 -10.90 -2.02 7.15
N VAL A 83 -10.48 -2.03 5.88
CA VAL A 83 -11.37 -1.86 4.74
C VAL A 83 -11.41 -3.18 3.99
N GLU A 84 -12.58 -3.79 3.97
CA GLU A 84 -12.88 -5.01 3.25
C GLU A 84 -13.72 -4.66 2.02
N ILE A 85 -13.33 -5.16 0.85
CA ILE A 85 -14.15 -5.06 -0.36
C ILE A 85 -14.66 -6.45 -0.67
N VAL A 86 -15.98 -6.64 -0.56
CA VAL A 86 -16.65 -7.91 -0.82
C VAL A 86 -17.24 -7.85 -2.22
N SER A 87 -16.51 -8.39 -3.19
CA SER A 87 -16.98 -8.50 -4.56
C SER A 87 -17.69 -9.83 -4.77
N THR A 88 -18.86 -9.80 -5.40
CA THR A 88 -19.34 -10.93 -6.17
C THR A 88 -18.44 -11.11 -7.41
N PRO A 89 -18.24 -12.33 -7.93
CA PRO A 89 -17.34 -12.58 -9.05
C PRO A 89 -17.92 -12.08 -10.39
N SER A 90 -18.10 -10.78 -10.52
CA SER A 90 -18.58 -10.12 -11.73
C SER A 90 -17.63 -8.99 -12.11
N ASN A 91 -16.64 -9.29 -12.96
CA ASN A 91 -15.90 -8.37 -13.85
C ASN A 91 -15.56 -6.94 -13.33
N GLU A 92 -15.33 -6.76 -12.03
CA GLU A 92 -15.14 -5.42 -11.47
C GLU A 92 -13.68 -4.97 -11.55
N LEU A 93 -13.52 -3.72 -11.99
CA LEU A 93 -12.25 -3.00 -12.06
C LEU A 93 -11.94 -2.43 -10.67
N PHE A 94 -10.97 -3.00 -9.95
CA PHE A 94 -10.46 -2.41 -8.70
C PHE A 94 -9.41 -1.36 -9.03
N VAL A 95 -9.83 -0.09 -9.07
CA VAL A 95 -8.97 1.05 -9.40
C VAL A 95 -8.79 1.95 -8.18
N PHE A 96 -7.56 2.06 -7.69
CA PHE A 96 -7.16 3.02 -6.66
C PHE A 96 -6.56 4.25 -7.35
N LYS A 97 -7.03 5.45 -7.03
CA LYS A 97 -6.52 6.71 -7.60
C LYS A 97 -6.09 7.70 -6.50
N ASN A 98 -5.08 8.51 -6.81
CA ASN A 98 -4.52 9.56 -5.96
C ASN A 98 -4.02 9.04 -4.61
N ASN A 99 -3.28 7.93 -4.64
CA ASN A 99 -2.78 7.31 -3.42
C ASN A 99 -1.48 7.92 -2.93
N HIS A 100 -1.12 7.56 -1.69
CA HIS A 100 0.20 7.86 -1.17
C HIS A 100 1.28 7.10 -1.96
N GLU A 101 2.43 7.72 -2.20
CA GLU A 101 3.51 7.19 -3.05
C GLU A 101 3.93 5.76 -2.70
N ASN A 102 3.96 5.43 -1.41
CA ASN A 102 4.26 4.08 -0.93
C ASN A 102 3.29 3.03 -1.50
N LEU A 103 2.00 3.34 -1.65
CA LEU A 103 1.05 2.43 -2.27
C LEU A 103 1.26 2.36 -3.80
N THR A 104 1.61 3.49 -4.41
CA THR A 104 1.83 3.62 -5.86
C THR A 104 3.11 2.96 -6.35
N SER A 105 4.14 2.87 -5.49
CA SER A 105 5.51 2.53 -5.91
C SER A 105 6.10 1.31 -5.21
N ASN A 106 5.41 0.71 -4.23
CA ASN A 106 5.91 -0.44 -3.49
C ASN A 106 5.31 -1.75 -4.04
N PRO A 107 6.12 -2.60 -4.69
CA PRO A 107 5.62 -3.85 -5.28
C PRO A 107 5.01 -4.79 -4.26
N SER A 108 5.61 -4.89 -3.06
CA SER A 108 5.15 -5.78 -2.00
C SER A 108 3.74 -5.41 -1.52
N VAL A 109 3.42 -4.12 -1.51
CA VAL A 109 2.09 -3.65 -1.11
C VAL A 109 1.06 -4.02 -2.18
N CYS A 110 1.36 -3.78 -3.46
CA CYS A 110 0.46 -4.11 -4.57
C CYS A 110 0.18 -5.62 -4.63
N LEU A 111 1.22 -6.45 -4.52
CA LEU A 111 1.08 -7.91 -4.52
C LEU A 111 0.20 -8.43 -3.39
N ARG A 112 0.32 -7.87 -2.18
CA ARG A 112 -0.55 -8.23 -1.05
C ARG A 112 -2.01 -7.91 -1.35
N ILE A 113 -2.29 -6.75 -1.94
CA ILE A 113 -3.65 -6.38 -2.37
C ILE A 113 -4.15 -7.36 -3.44
N LYS A 114 -3.34 -7.68 -4.45
CA LYS A 114 -3.70 -8.64 -5.50
C LYS A 114 -4.03 -10.02 -4.94
N GLN A 115 -3.26 -10.50 -3.97
CA GLN A 115 -3.53 -11.75 -3.26
C GLN A 115 -4.83 -11.71 -2.48
N SER A 116 -5.11 -10.61 -1.77
CA SER A 116 -6.37 -10.42 -1.04
C SER A 116 -7.59 -10.40 -1.96
N LEU A 117 -7.45 -9.88 -3.18
CA LEU A 117 -8.50 -9.91 -4.19
C LEU A 117 -8.67 -11.29 -4.86
N ASN A 118 -7.76 -12.23 -4.60
CA ASN A 118 -7.75 -13.59 -5.16
C ASN A 118 -8.04 -13.62 -6.68
N THR A 119 -7.35 -12.75 -7.42
CA THR A 119 -7.55 -12.57 -8.86
C THR A 119 -6.30 -12.87 -9.66
N THR A 120 -6.48 -13.40 -10.86
CA THR A 120 -5.43 -13.61 -11.85
C THR A 120 -5.38 -12.52 -12.92
N ALA A 121 -6.35 -11.61 -12.93
CA ALA A 121 -6.39 -10.52 -13.91
C ALA A 121 -5.19 -9.59 -13.73
N TRP A 122 -4.47 -9.32 -14.82
CA TRP A 122 -3.27 -8.48 -14.80
C TRP A 122 -3.58 -7.03 -14.41
N HIS A 123 -4.72 -6.50 -14.87
CA HIS A 123 -5.17 -5.13 -14.64
C HIS A 123 -5.82 -4.92 -13.26
N ILE A 124 -5.80 -5.93 -12.40
CA ILE A 124 -6.40 -5.89 -11.07
C ILE A 124 -5.33 -6.24 -10.02
N PRO A 125 -5.09 -5.35 -9.02
CA PRO A 125 -5.60 -3.99 -8.91
C PRO A 125 -4.87 -3.03 -9.88
N MET A 126 -5.55 -1.93 -10.24
CA MET A 126 -4.95 -0.78 -10.93
C MET A 126 -4.71 0.34 -9.91
N ILE A 127 -3.46 0.72 -9.65
CA ILE A 127 -3.07 1.73 -8.66
C ILE A 127 -2.45 2.92 -9.40
N ASP A 128 -3.10 4.07 -9.35
CA ASP A 128 -2.70 5.32 -10.03
C ASP A 128 -2.36 5.12 -11.51
N GLY A 129 -3.11 4.23 -12.16
CA GLY A 129 -2.93 3.90 -13.57
C GLY A 129 -1.84 2.85 -13.87
N LYS A 130 -1.30 2.18 -12.84
CA LYS A 130 -0.35 1.08 -12.99
C LYS A 130 -0.89 -0.24 -12.43
N SER A 131 -0.63 -1.33 -13.13
CA SER A 131 -0.75 -2.70 -12.63
C SER A 131 0.39 -3.04 -11.66
N CYS A 132 0.23 -4.12 -10.89
CA CYS A 132 1.32 -4.57 -10.01
C CYS A 132 2.59 -4.96 -10.77
N GLU A 133 2.46 -5.45 -12.01
CA GLU A 133 3.59 -5.83 -12.86
C GLU A 133 4.40 -4.59 -13.27
N GLU A 134 3.72 -3.51 -13.69
CA GLU A 134 4.39 -2.25 -13.99
C GLU A 134 5.05 -1.62 -12.75
N ILE A 135 4.47 -1.80 -11.55
CA ILE A 135 5.07 -1.32 -10.30
C ILE A 135 6.34 -2.13 -9.97
N GLU A 136 6.33 -3.45 -10.18
CA GLU A 136 7.50 -4.33 -10.02
C GLU A 136 8.64 -3.95 -10.96
N GLU A 137 8.33 -3.73 -12.24
CA GLU A 137 9.32 -3.34 -13.26
C GLU A 137 10.01 -2.02 -12.88
N VAL A 138 9.22 -1.00 -12.53
CA VAL A 138 9.76 0.32 -12.12
C VAL A 138 10.60 0.23 -10.85
N ALA A 139 10.25 -0.67 -9.92
CA ALA A 139 11.03 -0.88 -8.70
C ALA A 139 12.36 -1.60 -8.98
N ALA A 140 12.36 -2.60 -9.86
CA ALA A 140 13.56 -3.33 -10.26
C ALA A 140 14.58 -2.43 -10.97
N GLU A 141 14.11 -1.47 -11.78
CA GLU A 141 14.98 -0.47 -12.42
C GLU A 141 15.67 0.44 -11.39
N LYS A 142 14.97 0.82 -10.31
CA LYS A 142 15.53 1.68 -9.25
C LYS A 142 16.64 0.99 -8.47
N ASP A 143 16.48 -0.30 -8.16
CA ASP A 143 17.50 -1.09 -7.46
C ASP A 143 18.80 -1.22 -8.29
N SER A 144 18.71 -1.19 -9.61
CA SER A 144 19.89 -1.21 -10.49
C SER A 144 20.70 0.11 -10.50
N SER A 145 20.12 1.19 -9.96
CA SER A 145 20.69 2.54 -9.98
C SER A 145 21.27 3.02 -8.63
N GLY A 146 21.14 2.21 -7.57
CA GLY A 146 21.57 2.53 -6.21
C GLY A 146 22.76 1.71 -5.71
N GLU A 147 23.90 2.39 -5.55
CA GLU A 147 25.05 2.08 -4.68
C GLU A 147 26.20 1.17 -5.20
N GLY A 148 27.21 1.85 -5.77
CA GLY A 148 28.59 1.77 -5.25
C GLY A 148 29.37 0.47 -5.42
N ASN A 149 29.97 0.26 -6.62
CA ASN A 149 31.34 -0.28 -6.83
C ASN A 149 31.62 -0.57 -8.32
N GLY A 150 30.59 -0.88 -9.12
CA GLY A 150 30.75 -1.19 -10.55
C GLY A 150 31.23 0.00 -11.39
N ARG A 151 30.81 1.23 -11.03
CA ARG A 151 31.21 2.46 -11.73
C ARG A 151 32.68 2.82 -11.53
N PHE A 152 33.24 2.57 -10.35
CA PHE A 152 34.67 2.75 -10.08
C PHE A 152 35.52 1.72 -10.81
N ILE A 153 35.11 0.44 -10.83
CA ILE A 153 35.86 -0.62 -11.53
C ILE A 153 35.82 -0.42 -13.04
N ALA A 154 34.67 -0.03 -13.61
CA ALA A 154 34.55 0.28 -15.03
C ALA A 154 35.41 1.49 -15.45
N GLN A 155 35.46 2.54 -14.62
CA GLN A 155 36.31 3.71 -14.88
C GLN A 155 37.81 3.38 -14.74
N MET A 156 38.19 2.53 -13.78
CA MET A 156 39.58 2.05 -13.63
C MET A 156 40.01 1.14 -14.78
N LEU A 157 39.14 0.24 -15.26
CA LEU A 157 39.42 -0.61 -16.43
C LEU A 157 39.55 0.19 -17.71
N ALA A 158 38.72 1.23 -17.91
CA ALA A 158 38.84 2.12 -19.05
C ALA A 158 40.19 2.87 -19.05
N LEU A 159 40.59 3.44 -17.92
CA LEU A 159 41.88 4.12 -17.80
C LEU A 159 43.07 3.17 -18.02
N PHE A 160 42.98 1.92 -17.55
CA PHE A 160 44.00 0.90 -17.82
C PHE A 160 44.13 0.59 -19.31
N LEU A 161 43.02 0.42 -20.02
CA LEU A 161 43.02 0.15 -21.45
C LEU A 161 43.52 1.36 -22.27
N PHE A 162 43.19 2.59 -21.86
CA PHE A 162 43.66 3.79 -22.58
C PHE A 162 45.13 4.13 -22.33
N TYR A 163 45.67 3.86 -21.14
CA TYR A 163 47.06 4.20 -20.81
C TYR A 163 48.06 3.07 -21.08
N TYR A 164 47.65 1.80 -20.98
CA TYR A 164 48.57 0.67 -21.04
C TYR A 164 48.38 -0.23 -22.27
N ALA A 165 47.38 0.00 -23.12
CA ALA A 165 47.35 -0.65 -24.41
C ALA A 165 48.40 -0.02 -25.34
N PRO A 166 49.28 -0.82 -25.98
CA PRO A 166 50.25 -0.29 -26.92
C PRO A 166 49.50 0.28 -28.13
N LYS A 167 49.74 1.55 -28.44
CA LYS A 167 49.27 2.17 -29.68
C LYS A 167 49.92 1.45 -30.85
N VAL A 168 49.16 0.60 -31.52
CA VAL A 168 49.53 0.06 -32.82
C VAL A 168 49.45 1.23 -33.81
N ILE A 169 50.59 1.60 -34.37
CA ILE A 169 50.74 2.60 -35.44
C ILE A 169 50.20 2.01 -36.74
#